data_AF-A0A3B3WF27-F1
#
_entry.id   AF-A0A3B3WF27-F1
#
_cell.length_a   1.000
_cell.length_b   1.000
_cell.length_c   1.000
_cell.angle_alpha   90.00
_cell.angle_beta   90.00
_cell.angle_gamma   90.00
#
_symmetry.space_group_name_H-M   'P 1'
#
loop_
_entity.id
_entity.type
_entity.pdbx_description
1 polymer ?
#
loop_
_entity_poly.entity_id
_entity_poly.type
_entity_poly.pdbx_seq_one_letter_code
_entity_poly.pdbx_strand_id
1 'polypeptide(L)' 'MYTEKEGLRLGLVGWVKNTAAGTVVGQAQGPAAMVEEMKFWLSKEGSPTSRITRARFTNQKPIDKLEFSGFKTRF' A
#
# COMPACT_ATOMS: atom_id res chain seq x y z
N MET A 1 9.02 -7.85 4.39
CA MET A 1 7.60 -7.51 4.17
C MET A 1 7.19 -7.81 2.74
N TYR A 2 5.96 -8.28 2.52
CA TYR A 2 5.41 -8.52 1.17
C TYR A 2 4.86 -7.23 0.56
N THR A 3 4.09 -6.46 1.33
CA THR A 3 3.48 -5.21 0.85
C THR A 3 4.51 -4.15 0.43
N GLU A 4 5.64 -4.06 1.13
CA GLU A 4 6.74 -3.16 0.75
C GLU A 4 7.38 -3.57 -0.58
N LYS A 5 7.62 -4.88 -0.77
CA LYS A 5 8.16 -5.39 -2.03
C LYS A 5 7.22 -5.11 -3.20
N GLU A 6 5.91 -5.25 -2.97
CA GLU A 6 4.91 -4.96 -3.99
C GLU A 6 4.84 -3.46 -4.32
N GLY A 7 4.85 -2.60 -3.30
CA GLY A 7 4.91 -1.16 -3.49
C GLY A 7 6.15 -0.73 -4.30
N LEU A 8 7.31 -1.32 -4.01
CA LEU A 8 8.54 -1.08 -4.77
C LEU A 8 8.46 -1.65 -6.20
N ARG A 9 7.87 -2.84 -6.40
CA ARG A 9 7.66 -3.46 -7.72
C ARG A 9 6.82 -2.58 -8.64
N LEU A 10 5.79 -1.95 -8.09
CA LEU A 10 4.89 -1.03 -8.78
C LEU A 10 5.47 0.40 -8.94
N GLY A 11 6.68 0.65 -8.44
CA GLY A 11 7.29 1.98 -8.48
C GLY A 11 6.57 3.03 -7.63
N LEU A 12 5.82 2.59 -6.62
CA LEU A 12 5.11 3.47 -5.70
C LEU A 12 6.04 3.96 -4.58
N VAL A 13 5.68 5.09 -4.00
CA VAL A 13 6.31 5.62 -2.78
C VAL A 13 5.28 5.68 -1.65
N GLY A 14 5.76 5.68 -0.41
CA GLY A 14 4.90 5.77 0.76
C GLY A 14 5.33 4.86 1.88
N TRP A 15 4.36 4.41 2.66
CA TRP A 15 4.63 3.56 3.81
C TRP A 15 3.46 2.66 4.16
N VAL A 16 3.79 1.56 4.83
CA VAL A 16 2.81 0.64 5.41
C VAL A 16 3.18 0.33 6.85
N LYS A 17 2.20 -0.05 7.67
CA LYS A 17 2.36 -0.42 9.06
C LYS A 17 1.44 -1.60 9.35
N ASN A 18 2.01 -2.63 9.97
CA ASN A 18 1.23 -3.72 10.53
C ASN A 18 0.70 -3.27 11.90
N THR A 19 -0.59 -3.40 12.12
CA THR A 19 -1.21 -3.12 13.42
C THR A 19 -1.23 -4.39 14.27
N ALA A 20 -1.32 -4.24 15.59
CA ALA A 20 -1.46 -5.37 16.51
C ALA A 20 -2.75 -6.18 16.28
N ALA A 21 -3.75 -5.58 15.59
CA ALA A 21 -4.99 -6.24 15.22
C ALA A 21 -4.86 -7.12 13.96
N GLY A 22 -3.64 -7.31 13.43
CA GLY A 22 -3.40 -8.11 12.22
C GLY A 22 -3.88 -7.44 10.94
N THR A 23 -4.08 -6.11 10.95
CA THR A 23 -4.40 -5.33 9.76
C THR A 23 -3.20 -4.56 9.27
N VAL A 24 -3.20 -4.20 8.00
CA VAL A 24 -2.18 -3.32 7.41
C VAL A 24 -2.82 -1.97 7.15
N VAL A 25 -2.17 -0.90 7.62
CA VAL A 25 -2.54 0.48 7.34
C VAL A 25 -1.39 1.18 6.66
N GLY A 26 -1.65 2.16 5.81
CA GLY A 26 -0.57 2.82 5.10
C GLY A 26 -1.05 3.88 4.14
N GLN A 27 -0.09 4.44 3.43
CA GLN A 27 -0.30 5.42 2.38
C GLN A 27 0.61 5.07 1.21
N ALA A 28 0.05 5.08 0.00
CA ALA A 28 0.78 4.86 -1.24
C ALA A 28 0.54 6.06 -2.17
N GLN A 29 1.57 6.46 -2.88
CA GLN A 29 1.57 7.56 -3.82
C GLN A 29 2.31 7.14 -5.09
N GLY A 30 1.85 7.64 -6.23
CA GLY A 30 2.42 7.35 -7.53
C GLY A 30 1.39 7.53 -8.64
N PRO A 31 1.69 7.03 -9.85
CA PRO A 31 0.76 7.07 -10.96
C PRO A 31 -0.56 6.39 -10.61
N ALA A 32 -1.69 6.97 -11.01
CA ALA A 32 -3.02 6.47 -10.67
C ALA A 32 -3.20 4.98 -11.04
N ALA A 33 -2.70 4.55 -12.20
CA ALA A 33 -2.75 3.16 -12.63
C ALA A 33 -2.02 2.20 -11.67
N MET A 34 -0.82 2.58 -11.19
CA MET A 34 -0.04 1.77 -10.24
C MET A 34 -0.70 1.75 -8.85
N VAL A 35 -1.32 2.87 -8.45
CA VAL A 35 -2.09 2.93 -7.20
C VAL A 35 -3.33 2.03 -7.28
N GLU A 36 -4.02 1.96 -8.41
CA GLU A 36 -5.13 1.02 -8.61
C GLU A 36 -4.66 -0.45 -8.58
N GLU A 37 -3.51 -0.77 -9.20
CA GLU A 37 -2.92 -2.11 -9.12
C GLU A 37 -2.59 -2.50 -7.67
N MET A 38 -2.03 -1.57 -6.90
CA MET A 38 -1.76 -1.78 -5.47
C MET A 38 -3.05 -1.99 -4.66
N LYS A 39 -4.13 -1.25 -4.97
CA LYS A 39 -5.43 -1.46 -4.32
C LYS A 39 -5.99 -2.84 -4.63
N PHE A 40 -5.91 -3.27 -5.88
CA PHE A 40 -6.33 -4.60 -6.29
C PHE A 40 -5.56 -5.67 -5.52
N TRP A 41 -4.23 -5.57 -5.50
CA TRP A 41 -3.35 -6.50 -4.78
C TRP A 41 -3.69 -6.55 -3.29
N LEU A 42 -3.85 -5.40 -2.62
CA LEU A 42 -4.23 -5.30 -1.21
C LEU A 42 -5.64 -5.84 -0.91
N SER A 43 -6.50 -5.94 -1.92
CA SER A 43 -7.88 -6.41 -1.78
C SER A 43 -8.09 -7.89 -2.14
N LYS A 44 -7.20 -8.48 -2.94
CA LYS A 44 -7.35 -9.85 -3.49
C LYS A 44 -6.21 -10.79 -3.16
N GLU A 45 -4.96 -10.34 -3.25
CA GLU A 45 -3.79 -11.21 -3.06
C GLU A 45 -3.21 -11.04 -1.67
N GLY A 46 -2.76 -9.83 -1.35
CA GLY A 46 -2.09 -9.53 -0.09
C GLY A 46 -0.85 -10.40 0.14
N SER A 47 -0.40 -10.45 1.39
CA SER A 47 0.71 -11.33 1.74
C SER A 47 0.26 -12.80 1.77
N PRO A 48 1.13 -13.78 1.44
CA PRO A 48 0.76 -15.20 1.38
C PRO A 48 0.13 -15.77 2.64
N THR A 49 0.39 -15.15 3.79
CA THR A 49 -0.14 -15.57 5.10
C THR A 49 -1.30 -14.70 5.59
N SER A 50 -1.70 -13.67 4.83
CA SER A 50 -2.79 -12.77 5.18
C SER A 50 -4.12 -13.27 4.62
N ARG A 51 -5.17 -13.21 5.46
CA ARG A 51 -6.55 -13.38 4.99
C ARG A 51 -7.20 -12.00 4.87
N ILE A 52 -7.38 -11.53 3.64
CA ILE A 52 -8.03 -10.24 3.39
C ILE A 52 -9.52 -10.40 3.64
N THR A 53 -10.00 -9.85 4.75
CA THR A 53 -11.43 -9.84 5.07
C THR A 53 -12.11 -8.60 4.51
N ARG A 54 -11.37 -7.48 4.43
CA ARG A 54 -11.82 -6.20 3.90
C ARG A 54 -10.62 -5.30 3.63
N ALA A 55 -10.66 -4.56 2.52
CA ALA A 55 -9.75 -3.43 2.26
C ALA A 55 -10.58 -2.14 2.21
N ARG A 56 -10.10 -1.07 2.87
CA ARG A 56 -10.74 0.25 2.84
C ARG A 56 -9.73 1.27 2.34
N PHE A 57 -10.11 2.02 1.30
CA PHE A 57 -9.27 3.05 0.70
C PHE A 57 -9.98 4.40 0.84
N THR A 58 -9.38 5.29 1.62
CA THR A 58 -9.90 6.64 1.92
C THR A 58 -8.86 7.70 1.58
N ASN A 59 -9.25 8.98 1.61
CA ASN A 59 -8.34 10.12 1.40
C ASN A 59 -7.59 10.07 0.06
N GLN A 60 -8.26 9.56 -0.98
CA GLN A 60 -7.74 9.61 -2.34
C GLN A 60 -7.83 11.05 -2.83
N LYS A 61 -6.68 11.61 -3.20
CA LYS A 61 -6.60 12.96 -3.74
C LYS A 61 -5.51 13.01 -4.81
N PRO A 62 -5.69 13.83 -5.87
CA PRO A 62 -4.56 14.19 -6.71
C PRO A 62 -3.53 14.94 -5.86
N ILE A 63 -2.26 14.72 -6.15
CA ILE A 63 -1.12 15.41 -5.53
C ILE A 63 -0.21 15.93 -6.64
N ASP A 64 0.29 17.15 -6.48
CA ASP A 64 1.17 17.77 -7.48
C ASP A 64 2.63 17.29 -7.36
N LYS A 65 2.99 16.76 -6.18
CA LYS A 65 4.33 16.25 -5.88
C LYS A 65 4.26 15.06 -4.93
N LEU A 66 5.23 14.15 -5.06
CA LEU A 66 5.41 13.04 -4.13
C LEU A 66 5.86 13.55 -2.76
N GLU A 67 5.22 13.06 -1.70
CA GLU A 67 5.51 13.45 -0.30
C GLU A 67 6.50 12.49 0.37
N PHE A 68 6.80 11.35 -0.25
CA PHE A 68 7.66 10.30 0.28
C PHE A 68 8.79 9.92 -0.66
N SER A 69 9.92 9.50 -0.09
CA SER A 69 11.04 8.91 -0.82
C SER A 69 11.12 7.40 -0.58
N GLY A 70 10.79 6.65 -1.62
CA GLY A 70 10.70 5.19 -1.59
C GLY A 70 9.46 4.68 -0.85
N PHE A 71 9.37 3.35 -0.74
CA PHE A 71 8.29 2.66 -0.04
C PHE A 71 8.88 1.90 1.14
N LYS A 72 8.40 2.17 2.37
CA LYS A 72 8.98 1.60 3.60
C LYS A 72 7.94 1.03 4.53
N THR A 73 8.29 -0.01 5.27
CA THR A 73 7.46 -0.46 6.38
C THR A 73 7.81 0.27 7.68
N ARG A 74 6.79 0.75 8.39
CA ARG A 74 6.85 1.34 9.73
C ARG A 74 6.42 0.31 10.77
N PHE A 75 7.04 0.38 11.95
CA PHE A 75 6.71 -0.42 13.12
C PHE A 75 5.88 0.38 14.11
#